data_AF-A0A7M7N5B2-F1
#
_entry.id   AF-A0A7M7N5B2-F1
#
_cell.length_a   1.000
_cell.length_b   1.000
_cell.length_c   1.000
_cell.angle_alpha   90.00
_cell.angle_beta   90.00
_cell.angle_gamma   90.00
#
_symmetry.space_group_name_H-M   'P 1'
#
loop_
_entity.id
_entity.type
_entity.pdbx_description
1 polymer ?
#
loop_
_entity_poly.entity_id
_entity_poly.type
_entity_poly.pdbx_seq_one_letter_code
_entity_poly.pdbx_strand_id
1 'polypeptide(L)'
;MVNSGTVASYHCAWPEGIHLAQANTLPSIALLSYPGSGNTWVRYLIESATGIYTGSIHTDNDLFRSAWNQFVRREISKWSEKLDEAVSFFNITLIIHYEDLKSDLATHLRTILNFMTADTNLTALDASEERFRCTVDHSTGSFKRNKTYMTFDPFTNELRALIDGKIRYVLNRLREMCYPLPPYAINYPPLTTSQATSSK
;
A
#
# COMPACT_ATOMS: atom_id res chain seq x y z
N MET A 1 36.15 -11.39 -32.88
CA MET A 1 35.72 -11.59 -31.48
C MET A 1 34.77 -10.46 -31.10
N VAL A 2 33.46 -10.69 -31.16
CA VAL A 2 32.47 -9.93 -30.39
C VAL A 2 31.47 -10.99 -29.91
N ASN A 3 31.37 -11.13 -28.60
CA ASN A 3 30.63 -12.20 -27.94
C ASN A 3 29.13 -12.07 -28.24
N SER A 4 28.54 -13.16 -28.73
CA SER A 4 27.10 -13.35 -28.85
C SER A 4 26.49 -13.46 -27.45
N GLY A 5 26.05 -12.33 -26.90
CA GLY A 5 25.26 -12.31 -25.67
C GLY A 5 23.87 -12.87 -25.97
N THR A 6 23.65 -14.14 -25.64
CA THR A 6 22.33 -14.75 -25.58
C THR A 6 21.48 -14.00 -24.56
N VAL A 7 20.55 -13.16 -25.04
CA VAL A 7 19.45 -12.68 -24.21
C VAL A 7 18.57 -13.90 -23.96
N ALA A 8 18.69 -14.49 -22.77
CA ALA A 8 17.84 -15.60 -22.36
C ALA A 8 16.37 -15.13 -22.45
N SER A 9 15.58 -15.76 -23.33
CA SER A 9 14.14 -15.55 -23.37
C SER A 9 13.54 -16.28 -22.17
N TYR A 10 13.39 -15.57 -21.05
CA TYR A 10 12.66 -16.10 -19.91
C TYR A 10 11.19 -16.23 -20.31
N HIS A 11 10.69 -17.45 -20.45
CA HIS A 11 9.25 -17.67 -20.46
C HIS A 11 8.79 -17.59 -19.01
N CYS A 12 7.87 -16.67 -18.70
CA CYS A 12 7.19 -16.65 -17.40
C CYS A 12 6.28 -17.88 -17.27
N ALA A 13 6.90 -19.04 -17.06
CA ALA A 13 6.24 -20.27 -16.71
C ALA A 13 6.16 -20.30 -15.18
N TRP A 14 4.97 -20.08 -14.63
CA TRP A 14 4.69 -20.33 -13.22
C TRP A 14 4.80 -21.84 -13.00
N PRO A 15 5.87 -22.38 -12.39
CA PRO A 15 6.01 -23.84 -12.27
C PRO A 15 4.91 -24.41 -11.38
N GLU A 16 4.48 -23.61 -10.40
CA GLU A 16 3.36 -23.86 -9.49
C GLU A 16 2.51 -22.59 -9.38
N GLY A 17 1.18 -22.73 -9.48
CA GLY A 17 0.22 -21.64 -9.35
C GLY A 17 0.18 -21.03 -7.94
N ILE A 18 -0.70 -20.04 -7.73
CA ILE A 18 -0.95 -19.48 -6.40
C ILE A 18 -1.60 -20.56 -5.52
N HIS A 19 -1.05 -20.80 -4.34
CA HIS A 19 -1.51 -21.81 -3.40
C HIS A 19 -1.49 -21.29 -1.95
N LEU A 20 -2.14 -22.02 -1.03
CA LEU A 20 -2.11 -21.68 0.39
C LEU A 20 -0.76 -22.12 0.98
N ALA A 21 -0.16 -21.25 1.80
CA ALA A 21 1.01 -21.65 2.58
C ALA A 21 0.67 -22.83 3.50
N GLN A 22 1.67 -23.67 3.75
CA GLN A 22 1.55 -24.72 4.76
C GLN A 22 1.24 -24.12 6.14
N ALA A 23 0.42 -24.82 6.93
CA ALA A 23 0.01 -24.33 8.23
C ALA A 23 1.24 -24.11 9.14
N ASN A 24 1.27 -22.97 9.83
CA ASN A 24 2.32 -22.58 10.78
C ASN A 24 3.73 -22.42 10.17
N THR A 25 3.86 -22.29 8.85
CA THR A 25 5.17 -22.04 8.23
C THR A 25 5.47 -20.55 8.06
N LEU A 26 4.44 -19.69 7.99
CA LEU A 26 4.60 -18.23 7.88
C LEU A 26 4.08 -17.50 9.13
N PRO A 27 4.75 -16.41 9.55
CA PRO A 27 4.19 -15.51 10.53
C PRO A 27 2.92 -14.86 9.97
N SER A 28 1.96 -14.54 10.85
CA SER A 28 0.77 -13.77 10.47
C SER A 28 1.16 -12.31 10.25
N ILE A 29 1.23 -11.89 8.99
CA ILE A 29 1.54 -10.51 8.59
C ILE A 29 0.27 -9.84 8.09
N ALA A 30 -0.09 -8.70 8.69
CA ALA A 30 -1.24 -7.91 8.28
C ALA A 30 -0.84 -6.86 7.24
N LEU A 31 -1.50 -6.85 6.08
CA LEU A 31 -1.47 -5.73 5.15
C LEU A 31 -2.61 -4.76 5.49
N LEU A 32 -2.28 -3.67 6.18
CA LEU A 32 -3.22 -2.63 6.57
C LEU A 32 -3.17 -1.46 5.59
N SER A 33 -4.33 -1.10 5.04
CA SER A 33 -4.40 -0.08 4.01
C SER A 33 -5.82 0.46 3.87
N TYR A 34 -5.95 1.65 3.27
CA TYR A 34 -7.23 2.32 3.10
C TYR A 34 -7.80 2.08 1.69
N PRO A 35 -9.12 1.90 1.53
CA PRO A 35 -9.74 1.70 0.21
C PRO A 35 -9.24 2.72 -0.83
N GLY A 36 -8.90 2.24 -2.02
CA GLY A 36 -8.34 3.07 -3.09
C GLY A 36 -6.81 3.26 -3.06
N SER A 37 -6.12 2.80 -2.02
CA SER A 37 -4.64 2.91 -1.89
C SER A 37 -3.86 1.79 -2.58
N GLY A 38 -4.51 1.04 -3.48
CA GLY A 38 -3.86 -0.04 -4.24
C GLY A 38 -3.84 -1.41 -3.54
N ASN A 39 -4.64 -1.64 -2.50
CA ASN A 39 -4.62 -2.87 -1.68
C ASN A 39 -4.72 -4.15 -2.51
N THR A 40 -5.70 -4.20 -3.43
CA THR A 40 -5.90 -5.35 -4.33
C THR A 40 -4.70 -5.56 -5.25
N TRP A 41 -4.10 -4.47 -5.72
CA TRP A 41 -2.92 -4.53 -6.57
C TRP A 41 -1.69 -5.01 -5.81
N VAL A 42 -1.45 -4.51 -4.60
CA VAL A 42 -0.36 -4.96 -3.72
C VAL A 42 -0.52 -6.44 -3.36
N ARG A 43 -1.73 -6.89 -3.04
CA ARG A 43 -2.01 -8.32 -2.82
C ARG A 43 -1.67 -9.16 -4.05
N TYR A 44 -2.11 -8.74 -5.23
CA TYR A 44 -1.75 -9.41 -6.48
C TYR A 44 -0.23 -9.49 -6.69
N LEU A 45 0.51 -8.40 -6.42
CA LEU A 45 1.97 -8.39 -6.53
C LEU A 45 2.61 -9.37 -5.55
N ILE A 46 2.15 -9.41 -4.30
CA ILE A 46 2.65 -10.36 -3.29
C ILE A 46 2.33 -11.80 -3.70
N GLU A 47 1.09 -12.11 -4.06
CA GLU A 47 0.67 -13.46 -4.46
C GLU A 47 1.40 -13.93 -5.73
N SER A 48 1.56 -13.04 -6.71
CA SER A 48 2.28 -13.31 -7.93
C SER A 48 3.76 -13.59 -7.62
N ALA A 49 4.41 -12.70 -6.87
CA ALA A 49 5.84 -12.83 -6.56
C ALA A 49 6.12 -14.05 -5.69
N THR A 50 5.27 -14.34 -4.70
CA THR A 50 5.51 -15.41 -3.71
C THR A 50 4.90 -16.75 -4.06
N GLY A 51 3.85 -16.80 -4.88
CA GLY A 51 3.01 -18.00 -5.03
C GLY A 51 2.06 -18.26 -3.89
N ILE A 52 2.05 -17.40 -2.88
CA ILE A 52 1.28 -17.63 -1.65
C ILE A 52 0.04 -16.74 -1.66
N TYR A 53 -1.12 -17.38 -1.53
CA TYR A 53 -2.41 -16.71 -1.47
C TYR A 53 -2.51 -15.78 -0.25
N THR A 54 -3.07 -14.59 -0.44
CA THR A 54 -3.36 -13.63 0.64
C THR A 54 -4.86 -13.59 0.91
N GLY A 55 -5.28 -13.48 2.18
CA GLY A 55 -6.68 -13.30 2.56
C GLY A 55 -7.13 -11.83 2.55
N SER A 56 -8.44 -11.59 2.56
CA SER A 56 -9.02 -10.24 2.81
C SER A 56 -10.35 -10.30 3.53
N ILE A 57 -10.58 -9.35 4.44
CA ILE A 57 -11.83 -9.16 5.16
C ILE A 57 -12.36 -7.75 4.84
N HIS A 58 -13.62 -7.66 4.43
CA HIS A 58 -14.29 -6.40 4.08
C HIS A 58 -15.67 -6.33 4.74
N THR A 59 -16.02 -5.16 5.29
CA THR A 59 -17.33 -4.86 5.84
C THR A 59 -17.79 -3.50 5.32
N ASP A 60 -18.55 -3.50 4.23
CA ASP A 60 -19.06 -2.27 3.62
C ASP A 60 -20.58 -2.14 3.86
N ASN A 61 -21.01 -0.94 4.26
CA ASN A 61 -22.41 -0.53 4.31
C ASN A 61 -22.63 0.64 3.32
N ASP A 62 -23.73 0.59 2.58
CA ASP A 62 -24.09 1.48 1.47
C ASP A 62 -24.32 2.97 1.86
N LEU A 63 -24.32 3.85 0.85
CA LEU A 63 -24.37 5.31 0.99
C LEU A 63 -25.57 5.98 0.29
N PHE A 64 -26.21 6.92 1.00
CA PHE A 64 -27.19 7.90 0.47
C PHE A 64 -26.64 9.34 0.59
N ARG A 65 -27.20 10.31 -0.16
CA ARG A 65 -26.63 11.67 -0.32
C ARG A 65 -26.48 12.52 0.95
N SER A 66 -27.40 12.47 1.92
CA SER A 66 -27.20 13.11 3.24
C SER A 66 -26.10 12.44 4.06
N ALA A 67 -25.77 11.20 3.73
CA ALA A 67 -24.64 10.47 4.25
C ALA A 67 -23.31 10.80 3.54
N TRP A 68 -23.22 11.63 2.48
CA TRP A 68 -21.92 11.92 1.84
C TRP A 68 -20.97 12.69 2.75
N ASN A 69 -21.40 13.80 3.36
CA ASN A 69 -20.53 14.57 4.25
C ASN A 69 -20.13 13.74 5.48
N GLN A 70 -21.08 12.99 6.04
CA GLN A 70 -20.81 12.08 7.16
C GLN A 70 -19.89 10.94 6.77
N PHE A 71 -20.05 10.42 5.55
CA PHE A 71 -19.16 9.43 4.95
C PHE A 71 -17.75 9.96 4.86
N VAL A 72 -17.53 11.08 4.17
CA VAL A 72 -16.19 11.68 4.03
C VAL A 72 -15.56 11.91 5.41
N ARG A 73 -16.31 12.46 6.37
CA ARG A 73 -15.84 12.66 7.75
C ARG A 73 -15.41 11.37 8.44
N ARG A 74 -16.23 10.32 8.34
CA ARG A 74 -15.94 9.00 8.91
C ARG A 74 -14.74 8.37 8.22
N GLU A 75 -14.74 8.39 6.91
CA GLU A 75 -13.75 7.79 6.05
C GLU A 75 -12.36 8.40 6.24
N ILE A 76 -12.26 9.74 6.28
CA ILE A 76 -10.98 10.41 6.52
C ILE A 76 -10.49 10.21 7.96
N SER A 77 -11.40 10.09 8.93
CA SER A 77 -11.05 9.79 10.32
C SER A 77 -10.47 8.38 10.43
N LYS A 78 -11.19 7.39 9.90
CA LYS A 78 -10.73 6.00 9.81
C LYS A 78 -9.39 5.88 9.08
N TRP A 79 -9.20 6.62 7.98
CA TRP A 79 -7.94 6.64 7.26
C TRP A 79 -6.77 7.09 8.16
N SER A 80 -6.95 8.18 8.90
CA SER A 80 -5.90 8.68 9.81
C SER A 80 -5.64 7.73 11.00
N GLU A 81 -6.70 7.17 11.56
CA GLU A 81 -6.64 6.28 12.72
C GLU A 81 -5.93 4.95 12.39
N LYS A 82 -6.02 4.47 11.14
CA LYS A 82 -5.30 3.27 10.70
C LYS A 82 -3.79 3.33 10.92
N LEU A 83 -3.17 4.50 10.79
CA LEU A 83 -1.75 4.64 11.09
C LEU A 83 -1.51 4.42 12.58
N ASP A 84 -2.30 5.08 13.44
CA ASP A 84 -2.19 4.98 14.88
C ASP A 84 -2.43 3.54 15.36
N GLU A 85 -3.46 2.87 14.82
CA GLU A 85 -3.73 1.46 15.08
C GLU A 85 -2.55 0.58 14.67
N ALA A 86 -2.00 0.76 13.46
CA ALA A 86 -0.89 -0.03 12.98
C ALA A 86 0.35 0.10 13.88
N VAL A 87 0.77 1.32 14.19
CA VAL A 87 1.99 1.55 14.98
C VAL A 87 1.82 1.28 16.47
N SER A 88 0.59 1.27 16.98
CA SER A 88 0.32 0.96 18.40
C SER A 88 0.10 -0.54 18.63
N PHE A 89 -0.47 -1.25 17.67
CA PHE A 89 -0.81 -2.67 17.82
C PHE A 89 0.33 -3.59 17.38
N PHE A 90 1.09 -3.22 16.35
CA PHE A 90 2.15 -4.07 15.80
C PHE A 90 3.54 -3.59 16.24
N ASN A 91 4.34 -4.52 16.78
CA ASN A 91 5.70 -4.25 17.23
C ASN A 91 6.65 -3.85 16.10
N ILE A 92 6.41 -4.36 14.88
CA ILE A 92 7.22 -4.09 13.70
C ILE A 92 6.26 -3.70 12.57
N THR A 93 6.43 -2.49 12.05
CA THR A 93 5.56 -1.93 11.01
C THR A 93 6.42 -1.45 9.84
N LEU A 94 6.13 -1.95 8.63
CA LEU A 94 6.67 -1.40 7.38
C LEU A 94 5.64 -0.45 6.76
N ILE A 95 6.01 0.81 6.54
CA ILE A 95 5.20 1.79 5.81
C ILE A 95 5.68 1.87 4.36
N ILE A 96 4.76 1.62 3.42
CA ILE A 96 4.99 1.77 1.98
C ILE A 96 3.96 2.74 1.42
N HIS A 97 4.42 3.71 0.61
CA HIS A 97 3.55 4.63 -0.10
C HIS A 97 3.19 4.09 -1.48
N TYR A 98 1.93 4.28 -1.87
CA TYR A 98 1.44 3.80 -3.16
C TYR A 98 2.17 4.45 -4.34
N GLU A 99 2.52 5.72 -4.20
CA GLU A 99 3.29 6.50 -5.16
C GLU A 99 4.67 5.89 -5.42
N ASP A 100 5.32 5.39 -4.36
CA ASP A 100 6.66 4.80 -4.44
C ASP A 100 6.60 3.47 -5.22
N LEU A 101 5.62 2.62 -4.91
CA LEU A 101 5.35 1.37 -5.66
C LEU A 101 5.08 1.61 -7.15
N LYS A 102 4.43 2.73 -7.50
CA LYS A 102 4.20 3.10 -8.90
C LYS A 102 5.46 3.60 -9.59
N SER A 103 6.31 4.32 -8.87
CA SER A 103 7.51 4.93 -9.43
C SER A 103 8.65 3.93 -9.62
N ASP A 104 8.83 3.02 -8.66
CA ASP A 104 9.84 1.96 -8.68
C ASP A 104 9.26 0.71 -8.01
N LEU A 105 8.57 -0.10 -8.82
CA LEU A 105 7.94 -1.32 -8.34
C LEU A 105 8.96 -2.34 -7.83
N ALA A 106 10.06 -2.55 -8.57
CA ALA A 106 10.99 -3.62 -8.26
C ALA A 106 11.61 -3.43 -6.88
N THR A 107 12.11 -2.23 -6.59
CA THR A 107 12.74 -1.93 -5.30
C THR A 107 11.73 -2.07 -4.15
N HIS A 108 10.55 -1.46 -4.28
CA HIS A 108 9.57 -1.45 -3.19
C HIS A 108 8.91 -2.81 -2.97
N LEU A 109 8.66 -3.58 -4.03
CA LEU A 109 8.20 -4.96 -3.92
C LEU A 109 9.25 -5.83 -3.23
N ARG A 110 10.54 -5.66 -3.55
CA ARG A 110 11.62 -6.38 -2.87
C ARG A 110 11.66 -6.05 -1.38
N THR A 111 11.50 -4.78 -1.01
CA THR A 111 11.43 -4.35 0.39
C THR A 111 10.28 -5.05 1.14
N ILE A 112 9.10 -5.13 0.52
CA ILE A 112 7.95 -5.85 1.10
C ILE A 112 8.28 -7.33 1.30
N LEU A 113 8.84 -7.99 0.27
CA LEU A 113 9.18 -9.42 0.36
C LEU A 113 10.24 -9.71 1.43
N ASN A 114 11.27 -8.87 1.53
CA ASN A 114 12.30 -9.00 2.54
C ASN A 114 11.75 -8.78 3.96
N PHE A 115 10.84 -7.83 4.13
CA PHE A 115 10.14 -7.63 5.40
C PHE A 115 9.34 -8.87 5.81
N MET A 116 8.67 -9.51 4.84
CA MET A 116 7.90 -10.73 5.10
C MET A 116 8.75 -11.94 5.47
N THR A 117 10.02 -11.97 5.09
CA THR A 117 10.92 -13.11 5.33
C THR A 117 11.96 -12.87 6.42
N ALA A 118 12.09 -11.64 6.94
CA ALA A 118 13.17 -11.20 7.82
C ALA A 118 13.43 -12.13 9.02
N ASP A 119 12.38 -12.69 9.62
CA ASP A 119 12.46 -13.54 10.82
C ASP A 119 12.17 -15.02 10.54
N THR A 120 12.12 -15.41 9.27
CA THR A 120 11.80 -16.79 8.88
C THR A 120 13.07 -17.55 8.49
N ASN A 121 13.22 -18.80 8.95
CA ASN A 121 14.20 -19.75 8.40
C ASN A 121 13.83 -20.19 6.96
N LEU A 122 12.86 -19.53 6.33
CA LEU A 122 12.40 -19.82 4.98
C LEU A 122 13.40 -19.21 4.01
N THR A 123 14.36 -20.02 3.59
CA THR A 123 15.23 -19.74 2.43
C THR A 123 14.46 -19.63 1.11
N ALA A 124 13.14 -19.83 1.11
CA ALA A 124 12.25 -19.54 0.00
C ALA A 124 10.82 -19.37 0.55
N LEU A 125 10.31 -18.14 0.60
CA LEU A 125 9.00 -17.97 -0.06
C LEU A 125 9.19 -18.54 -1.46
N ASP A 126 8.20 -19.19 -2.08
CA ASP A 126 8.35 -19.68 -3.47
C ASP A 126 8.63 -18.55 -4.49
N ALA A 127 8.80 -17.30 -4.02
CA ALA A 127 9.51 -16.20 -4.62
C ALA A 127 10.94 -16.55 -5.07
N SER A 128 11.04 -17.34 -6.14
CA SER A 128 12.23 -17.38 -6.97
C SER A 128 12.47 -16.00 -7.61
N GLU A 129 13.74 -15.72 -7.92
CA GLU A 129 14.10 -14.49 -8.65
C GLU A 129 13.39 -14.41 -10.01
N GLU A 130 13.05 -15.56 -10.60
CA GLU A 130 12.24 -15.65 -11.81
C GLU A 130 10.80 -15.17 -11.59
N ARG A 131 10.12 -15.62 -10.52
CA ARG A 131 8.76 -15.14 -10.19
C ARG A 131 8.77 -13.65 -9.93
N PHE A 132 9.73 -13.16 -9.14
CA PHE A 132 9.88 -11.74 -8.87
C PHE A 132 9.98 -10.92 -10.16
N ARG A 133 10.88 -11.30 -11.08
CA ARG A 133 11.05 -10.63 -12.37
C ARG A 133 9.78 -10.67 -13.20
N CYS A 134 9.14 -11.83 -13.30
CA CYS A 134 7.89 -11.98 -14.01
C CYS A 134 6.76 -11.12 -13.44
N THR A 135 6.67 -11.00 -12.12
CA THR A 135 5.71 -10.10 -11.45
C THR A 135 5.97 -8.64 -11.78
N VAL A 136 7.24 -8.20 -11.77
CA VAL A 136 7.60 -6.83 -12.15
C VAL A 136 7.23 -6.56 -13.61
N ASP A 137 7.58 -7.47 -14.51
CA ASP A 137 7.30 -7.36 -15.95
C ASP A 137 5.79 -7.39 -16.27
N HIS A 138 4.98 -8.07 -15.44
CA HIS A 138 3.52 -8.23 -15.62
C HIS A 138 2.70 -7.56 -14.51
N SER A 139 3.21 -6.47 -13.96
CA SER A 139 2.68 -5.83 -12.75
C SER A 139 1.24 -5.32 -12.85
N THR A 140 0.71 -5.05 -14.03
CA THR A 140 -0.66 -4.54 -14.18
C THR A 140 -1.75 -5.56 -13.83
N GLY A 141 -1.46 -6.86 -13.95
CA GLY A 141 -2.45 -7.93 -13.77
C GLY A 141 -3.73 -7.72 -14.61
N SER A 142 -4.84 -8.28 -14.12
CA SER A 142 -6.18 -8.20 -14.74
C SER A 142 -7.03 -7.02 -14.23
N PHE A 143 -6.46 -6.15 -13.39
CA PHE A 143 -7.20 -5.10 -12.67
C PHE A 143 -7.33 -3.81 -13.48
N LYS A 144 -7.97 -3.90 -14.64
CA LYS A 144 -8.33 -2.73 -15.46
C LYS A 144 -9.77 -2.34 -15.19
N ARG A 145 -10.00 -1.39 -14.26
CA ARG A 145 -11.33 -0.80 -14.06
C ARG A 145 -11.48 0.41 -14.98
N ASN A 146 -12.58 0.47 -15.76
CA ASN A 146 -12.92 1.67 -16.50
C ASN A 146 -13.05 2.84 -15.53
N LYS A 147 -12.31 3.93 -15.80
CA LYS A 147 -12.37 5.13 -14.97
C LYS A 147 -13.62 5.91 -15.31
N THR A 148 -14.54 6.02 -14.35
CA THR A 148 -15.63 6.99 -14.40
C THR A 148 -15.14 8.27 -13.75
N TYR A 149 -15.13 9.37 -14.50
CA TYR A 149 -14.78 10.68 -13.96
C TYR A 149 -16.04 11.42 -13.56
N MET A 150 -16.06 11.99 -12.36
CA MET A 150 -17.11 12.92 -11.96
C MET A 150 -16.91 14.24 -12.71
N THR A 151 -18.01 14.83 -13.16
CA THR A 151 -18.00 16.13 -13.85
C THR A 151 -18.02 17.33 -12.90
N PHE A 152 -18.16 17.08 -11.59
CA PHE A 152 -18.21 18.09 -10.55
C PHE A 152 -17.31 17.68 -9.38
N ASP A 153 -16.90 18.67 -8.58
CA ASP A 153 -16.16 18.46 -7.33
C ASP A 153 -17.13 18.15 -6.17
N PRO A 154 -17.10 16.95 -5.57
CA PRO A 154 -18.01 16.60 -4.50
C PRO A 154 -17.56 17.12 -3.12
N PHE A 155 -16.42 17.81 -3.02
CA PHE A 155 -15.85 18.26 -1.75
C PHE A 155 -16.04 19.76 -1.54
N THR A 156 -16.78 20.12 -0.49
CA THR A 156 -16.88 21.52 -0.03
C THR A 156 -15.55 21.99 0.57
N ASN A 157 -15.35 23.30 0.67
CA ASN A 157 -14.16 23.88 1.32
C ASN A 157 -13.99 23.38 2.77
N GLU A 158 -15.08 23.15 3.49
CA GLU A 158 -15.07 22.58 4.84
C GLU A 158 -14.54 21.13 4.84
N LEU A 159 -15.01 20.30 3.91
CA LEU A 159 -14.52 18.92 3.76
C LEU A 159 -13.04 18.89 3.35
N ARG A 160 -12.62 19.81 2.47
CA ARG A 160 -11.21 19.96 2.06
C ARG A 160 -10.32 20.32 3.25
N ALA A 161 -10.71 21.32 4.04
CA ALA A 161 -9.98 21.70 5.24
C ALA A 161 -9.86 20.54 6.25
N LEU A 162 -10.92 19.75 6.41
CA LEU A 162 -10.89 18.53 7.23
C LEU A 162 -9.89 17.49 6.69
N ILE A 163 -9.92 17.23 5.39
CA ILE A 163 -9.01 16.29 4.72
C ILE A 163 -7.57 16.76 4.87
N ASP A 164 -7.27 18.02 4.58
CA ASP A 164 -5.93 18.60 4.71
C ASP A 164 -5.44 18.53 6.17
N GLY A 165 -6.31 18.76 7.14
CA GLY A 165 -6.00 18.62 8.56
C GLY A 165 -5.59 17.19 8.93
N LYS A 166 -6.33 16.19 8.44
CA LYS A 166 -5.99 14.77 8.65
C LYS A 166 -4.71 14.36 7.90
N ILE A 167 -4.46 14.88 6.71
CA ILE A 167 -3.20 14.66 5.97
C ILE A 167 -2.01 15.19 6.79
N ARG A 168 -2.10 16.43 7.28
CA ARG A 168 -1.05 17.01 8.14
C ARG A 168 -0.81 16.17 9.40
N TYR A 169 -1.88 15.70 10.03
CA TYR A 169 -1.78 14.82 11.20
C TYR A 169 -0.96 13.56 10.89
N VAL A 170 -1.33 12.81 9.84
CA VAL A 170 -0.61 11.59 9.44
C VAL A 170 0.84 11.89 9.09
N LEU A 171 1.11 12.94 8.32
CA LEU A 171 2.48 13.30 7.93
C LEU A 171 3.35 13.71 9.13
N ASN A 172 2.78 14.39 10.13
CA ASN A 172 3.50 14.72 11.36
C ASN A 172 3.80 13.46 12.18
N ARG A 173 2.84 12.55 12.31
CA ARG A 173 3.07 11.26 13.00
C ARG A 173 4.16 10.44 12.32
N LEU A 174 4.17 10.38 10.98
CA LEU A 174 5.25 9.71 10.25
C LEU A 174 6.62 10.36 10.51
N ARG A 175 6.69 11.70 10.55
CA ARG A 175 7.93 12.43 10.90
C ARG A 175 8.42 12.10 12.31
N GLU A 176 7.53 12.17 13.30
CA GLU A 176 7.84 11.91 14.70
C GLU A 176 8.39 10.49 14.91
N MET A 177 7.84 9.52 14.17
CA MET A 177 8.26 8.12 14.21
C MET A 177 9.39 7.80 13.23
N CYS A 178 9.92 8.80 12.51
CA CYS A 178 10.99 8.65 11.52
C CYS A 178 10.66 7.67 10.37
N TYR A 179 9.38 7.54 10.00
CA TYR A 179 8.97 6.82 8.80
C TYR A 179 9.17 7.66 7.52
N PRO A 180 9.37 7.03 6.36
CA PRO A 180 9.43 7.74 5.08
C PRO A 180 8.13 8.51 4.83
N LEU A 181 8.24 9.65 4.16
CA LEU A 181 7.09 10.47 3.77
C LEU A 181 6.75 10.24 2.29
N PRO A 182 5.47 10.30 1.92
CA PRO A 182 5.07 10.18 0.53
C PRO A 182 5.51 11.43 -0.27
N PRO A 183 5.68 11.32 -1.60
CA PRO A 183 6.13 12.44 -2.45
C PRO A 183 5.29 13.72 -2.32
N TYR A 184 3.97 13.59 -2.08
CA TYR A 184 3.09 14.74 -1.92
C TYR A 184 3.26 15.51 -0.60
N ALA A 185 4.05 15.00 0.35
CA ALA A 185 4.28 15.63 1.65
C ALA A 185 4.94 17.01 1.56
N ILE A 186 5.61 17.32 0.44
CA ILE A 186 6.17 18.64 0.16
C ILE A 186 5.10 19.75 0.17
N ASN A 187 3.84 19.41 -0.10
CA ASN A 187 2.72 20.34 -0.08
C ASN A 187 2.17 20.59 1.34
N TYR A 188 2.69 19.89 2.34
CA TYR A 188 2.24 19.92 3.74
C TYR A 188 3.43 20.05 4.70
N PRO A 189 4.13 21.21 4.70
CA PRO A 189 5.23 21.44 5.61
C PRO A 189 4.75 21.41 7.09
N PRO A 190 5.65 21.12 8.04
CA PRO A 190 5.33 21.22 9.46
C PRO A 190 4.79 22.62 9.80
N LEU A 191 3.74 22.66 10.64
CA LEU A 191 3.21 23.92 11.13
C LEU A 191 4.28 24.60 12.00
N THR A 192 4.61 25.86 11.69
CA THR A 192 5.49 26.66 12.53
C THR A 192 4.81 26.99 13.86
N THR A 193 5.57 27.21 14.92
CA THR A 193 5.10 27.46 16.30
C THR A 193 4.07 28.61 16.40
N SER A 194 4.03 29.51 15.41
CA SER A 194 3.06 30.62 15.29
C SER A 194 1.65 30.21 14.82
N GLN A 195 1.46 29.00 14.28
CA GLN A 195 0.16 28.53 13.75
C GLN A 195 -0.58 27.57 14.71
N ALA A 196 0.08 27.12 15.79
CA ALA A 196 -0.50 26.19 16.76
C ALA A 196 -1.51 26.83 17.73
N THR A 197 -1.58 28.17 17.81
CA THR A 197 -2.41 28.89 18.78
C THR A 197 -3.79 29.30 18.27
N SER A 198 -4.16 28.97 17.02
CA SER A 198 -5.43 29.41 16.41
C SER A 198 -6.50 28.31 16.30
N SER A 199 -6.32 27.15 16.93
CA SER A 199 -7.34 26.09 16.95
C SER A 199 -7.47 25.51 18.35
N LYS A 200 -8.11 26.28 19.23
CA LYS A 200 -8.86 25.77 20.37
C LYS A 200 -10.33 26.09 20.15
#